data_AF-A0A529T760-F1
#
_entry.id   AF-A0A529T760-F1
#
_cell.length_a   1.000
_cell.length_b   1.000
_cell.length_c   1.000
_cell.angle_alpha   90.00
_cell.angle_beta   90.00
_cell.angle_gamma   90.00
#
_symmetry.space_group_name_H-M   'P 1'
#
loop_
_entity.id
_entity.type
_entity.pdbx_description
1 polymer ?
#
loop_
_entity_poly.entity_id
_entity_poly.type
_entity_poly.pdbx_seq_one_letter_code
_entity_poly.pdbx_strand_id
1 'polypeptide(L)'
;MKTIDLAYRTLYAELVQRSLDASFETDFSTAGNFVRVPVKGRDYWYFEETRPEKKRRYVGPAEDPEIARRVAAFREIKGDLRSRRKLVSTLVRDAGLTAPETFTGDVVEALEKAGLFRL
;
A
#
# COMPACT_ATOMS: atom_id res chain seq x y z
N MET A 1 -3.07 -29.98 -16.78
CA MET A 1 -2.91 -28.59 -16.32
C MET A 1 -2.45 -27.74 -17.50
N LYS A 2 -3.04 -26.57 -17.72
CA LYS A 2 -2.51 -25.63 -18.73
C LYS A 2 -1.15 -25.11 -18.25
N THR A 3 -0.16 -25.16 -19.12
CA THR A 3 1.16 -24.59 -18.87
C THR A 3 1.04 -23.07 -18.86
N ILE A 4 1.31 -22.44 -17.72
CA ILE A 4 1.36 -20.97 -17.62
C ILE A 4 2.59 -20.49 -18.41
N ASP A 5 2.43 -19.45 -19.21
CA ASP A 5 3.50 -18.81 -19.98
C ASP A 5 4.63 -18.31 -19.07
N LEU A 6 5.87 -18.31 -19.58
CA LEU A 6 7.04 -17.89 -18.82
C LEU A 6 6.91 -16.46 -18.29
N ALA A 7 6.34 -15.53 -19.07
CA ALA A 7 6.18 -14.14 -18.64
C ALA A 7 5.31 -14.04 -17.39
N TYR A 8 4.21 -14.80 -17.33
CA TYR A 8 3.33 -14.82 -16.15
C TYR A 8 3.97 -15.51 -14.95
N ARG A 9 4.83 -16.52 -15.15
CA ARG A 9 5.62 -17.10 -14.05
C ARG A 9 6.59 -16.09 -13.46
N THR A 10 7.25 -15.30 -14.30
CA THR A 10 8.15 -14.23 -13.85
C THR A 10 7.39 -13.15 -13.08
N LEU A 11 6.21 -12.73 -13.57
CA LEU A 11 5.37 -11.78 -12.84
C LEU A 11 4.87 -12.33 -11.50
N TYR A 12 4.58 -13.62 -11.43
CA TYR A 12 4.23 -14.28 -10.17
C TYR A 12 5.41 -14.34 -9.20
N ALA A 13 6.62 -14.67 -9.67
CA ALA A 13 7.82 -14.68 -8.85
C ALA A 13 8.13 -13.28 -8.28
N GLU A 14 8.02 -12.24 -9.11
CA GLU A 14 8.15 -10.83 -8.68
C GLU A 14 7.11 -10.47 -7.60
N LEU A 15 5.85 -10.87 -7.79
CA LEU A 15 4.81 -10.65 -6.79
C LEU A 15 5.16 -11.34 -5.47
N VAL A 16 5.66 -12.58 -5.51
CA VAL A 16 6.07 -13.33 -4.31
C VAL A 16 7.21 -12.61 -3.60
N GLN A 17 8.28 -12.24 -4.29
CA GLN A 17 9.42 -11.53 -3.70
C GLN A 17 8.99 -10.24 -3.03
N ARG A 18 8.23 -9.39 -3.74
CA ARG A 18 7.72 -8.13 -3.18
C ARG A 18 6.72 -8.30 -2.05
N SER A 19 6.08 -9.46 -1.94
CA SER A 19 5.16 -9.74 -0.84
C SER A 19 5.89 -10.27 0.39
N LEU A 20 7.06 -10.89 0.23
CA LEU A 20 7.92 -11.32 1.34
C LEU A 20 8.75 -10.17 1.92
N ASP A 21 9.14 -9.21 1.08
CA ASP A 21 9.85 -8.01 1.52
C ASP A 21 8.89 -6.96 2.13
N ALA A 22 7.59 -7.27 2.21
CA ALA A 22 6.53 -6.34 2.56
C ALA A 22 6.30 -6.19 4.08
N SER A 23 7.35 -6.06 4.88
CA SER A 23 7.20 -5.68 6.29
C SER A 23 6.92 -4.18 6.39
N PHE A 24 5.65 -3.78 6.59
CA PHE A 24 5.30 -2.36 6.72
C PHE A 24 4.79 -2.03 8.14
N GLU A 25 5.65 -1.39 8.93
CA GLU A 25 5.18 -0.61 10.08
C GLU A 25 5.05 0.85 9.64
N THR A 26 3.84 1.37 9.66
CA THR A 26 3.58 2.80 9.43
C THR A 26 2.53 3.30 10.42
N ASP A 27 2.80 4.44 11.04
CA ASP A 27 1.84 5.14 11.93
C ASP A 27 0.56 5.57 11.21
N PHE A 28 0.56 5.51 9.87
CA PHE A 28 -0.50 5.98 9.00
C PHE A 28 -1.12 4.83 8.20
N SER A 29 -2.44 4.82 8.10
CA SER A 29 -3.17 3.84 7.29
C SER A 29 -2.85 4.00 5.80
N THR A 30 -2.57 2.91 5.08
CA THR A 30 -2.37 2.95 3.62
C THR A 30 -3.63 3.37 2.85
N ALA A 31 -4.80 3.36 3.50
CA ALA A 31 -6.06 3.90 2.98
C ALA A 31 -6.06 5.44 2.87
N GLY A 32 -5.22 6.13 3.64
CA GLY A 32 -5.10 7.60 3.64
C GLY A 32 -4.03 8.15 2.69
N ASN A 33 -3.91 9.48 2.65
CA ASN A 33 -2.93 10.21 1.84
C ASN A 33 -2.40 11.45 2.58
N PHE A 34 -1.14 11.80 2.32
CA PHE A 34 -0.61 13.11 2.66
C PHE A 34 -0.96 14.14 1.57
N VAL A 35 -1.52 15.27 2.00
CA VAL A 35 -1.97 16.37 1.14
C VAL A 35 -1.30 17.68 1.60
N ARG A 36 -0.72 18.45 0.67
CA ARG A 36 -0.21 19.80 0.96
C ARG A 36 -1.38 20.79 0.97
N VAL A 37 -1.38 21.66 1.98
CA VAL A 37 -2.35 22.75 2.11
C VAL A 37 -1.61 24.06 2.25
N PRO A 38 -1.80 25.00 1.32
CA PRO A 38 -1.29 26.36 1.49
C PRO A 38 -2.16 27.11 2.49
N VAL A 39 -1.55 27.68 3.53
CA VAL A 39 -2.20 28.54 4.52
C VAL A 39 -1.33 29.77 4.74
N LYS A 40 -1.85 30.97 4.38
CA LYS A 40 -1.17 32.27 4.56
C LYS A 40 0.28 32.29 4.02
N GLY A 41 0.48 31.72 2.83
CA GLY A 41 1.79 31.71 2.15
C GLY A 41 2.79 30.66 2.66
N ARG A 42 2.38 29.75 3.55
CA ARG A 42 3.17 28.58 3.97
C ARG A 42 2.40 27.30 3.66
N ASP A 43 3.14 26.24 3.34
CA ASP A 43 2.54 24.94 3.08
C ASP A 43 2.62 24.03 4.30
N TYR A 44 1.57 23.25 4.49
CA TYR A 44 1.45 22.29 5.57
C TYR A 44 1.03 20.94 5.05
N TRP A 45 1.55 19.88 5.66
CA TRP A 45 1.10 18.52 5.44
C TRP A 45 -0.10 18.22 6.33
N TYR A 46 -1.11 17.64 5.71
CA TYR A 46 -2.23 16.99 6.38
C TYR A 46 -2.31 15.54 5.93
N PHE A 47 -2.72 14.66 6.84
CA PHE A 47 -3.08 13.30 6.52
C PHE A 47 -4.59 13.20 6.39
N GLU A 48 -5.07 12.75 5.23
CA GLU A 48 -6.48 12.60 4.91
C GLU A 48 -6.84 11.12 4.71
N GLU A 49 -7.82 10.66 5.45
CA GLU A 49 -8.45 9.34 5.29
C GLU A 49 -9.85 9.55 4.74
N THR A 50 -10.22 8.77 3.72
CA THR A 50 -11.55 8.89 3.07
C THR A 50 -12.50 7.79 3.49
N ARG A 51 -12.00 6.72 4.12
CA ARG A 51 -12.78 5.56 4.57
C ARG A 51 -12.23 5.04 5.90
N PRO A 52 -13.09 4.56 6.82
CA PRO A 52 -14.55 4.53 6.72
C PRO A 52 -15.20 5.93 6.81
N GLU A 53 -14.55 6.89 7.46
CA GLU A 53 -15.02 8.27 7.59
C GLU A 53 -13.98 9.25 7.04
N LYS A 54 -14.44 10.38 6.49
CA LYS A 54 -13.54 11.44 6.05
C LYS A 54 -12.92 12.14 7.26
N LYS A 55 -11.64 11.87 7.53
CA LYS A 55 -10.89 12.50 8.62
C LYS A 55 -9.64 13.16 8.07
N ARG A 56 -9.32 14.34 8.60
CA ARG A 56 -8.15 15.11 8.24
C ARG A 56 -7.39 15.50 9.49
N ARG A 57 -6.10 15.14 9.56
CA ARG A 57 -5.22 15.44 10.69
C ARG A 57 -4.06 16.31 10.22
N TYR A 58 -3.76 17.37 10.97
CA TYR A 58 -2.56 18.17 10.75
C TYR A 58 -1.32 17.34 11.10
N VAL A 59 -0.31 17.38 10.24
CA VAL A 59 0.95 16.63 10.41
C VAL A 59 2.08 17.58 10.75
N GLY A 60 2.19 18.70 10.03
CA GLY A 60 3.18 19.74 10.29
C GLY A 60 3.54 20.58 9.08
N PRO A 61 4.51 21.50 9.20
CA PRO A 61 4.97 22.34 8.10
C PRO A 61 5.62 21.52 6.98
N ALA A 62 5.40 21.92 5.72
CA ALA A 62 6.01 21.24 4.57
C ALA A 62 7.52 21.48 4.42
N GLU A 63 8.03 22.53 5.07
CA GLU A 63 9.45 22.89 5.10
C GLU A 63 10.25 22.04 6.10
N ASP A 64 9.59 21.32 7.00
CA ASP A 64 10.25 20.42 7.93
C ASP A 64 10.84 19.21 7.19
N PRO A 65 12.18 19.03 7.18
CA PRO A 65 12.84 17.95 6.44
C PRO A 65 12.47 16.55 6.94
N GLU A 66 12.16 16.39 8.24
CA GLU A 66 11.77 15.11 8.81
C GLU A 66 10.38 14.70 8.34
N ILE A 67 9.43 15.66 8.34
CA ILE A 67 8.08 15.43 7.82
C ILE A 67 8.14 15.13 6.32
N ALA A 68 8.92 15.89 5.56
CA ALA A 68 9.10 15.64 4.13
C ALA A 68 9.63 14.23 3.84
N ARG A 69 10.60 13.75 4.65
CA ARG A 69 11.13 12.38 4.55
C ARG A 69 10.06 11.33 4.86
N ARG A 70 9.27 11.51 5.92
CA ARG A 70 8.17 10.60 6.28
C ARG A 70 7.12 10.53 5.17
N VAL A 71 6.75 11.66 4.58
CA VAL A 71 5.81 11.73 3.45
C VAL A 71 6.36 11.01 2.23
N ALA A 72 7.65 11.18 1.93
CA ALA A 72 8.30 10.49 0.80
C ALA A 72 8.30 8.97 1.01
N ALA A 73 8.72 8.51 2.20
CA ALA A 73 8.69 7.09 2.55
C ALA A 73 7.29 6.49 2.42
N PHE A 74 6.26 7.17 2.93
CA PHE A 74 4.87 6.71 2.80
C PHE A 74 4.41 6.61 1.33
N ARG A 75 4.86 7.52 0.46
CA ARG A 75 4.55 7.46 -0.97
C ARG A 75 5.16 6.24 -1.63
N GLU A 76 6.40 5.88 -1.29
CA GLU A 76 7.05 4.67 -1.77
C GLU A 76 6.28 3.41 -1.34
N ILE A 77 5.91 3.32 -0.05
CA ILE A 77 5.08 2.23 0.49
C ILE A 77 3.79 2.08 -0.32
N LYS A 78 3.09 3.19 -0.57
CA LYS A 78 1.83 3.18 -1.31
C LYS A 78 2.01 2.87 -2.80
N GLY A 79 3.12 3.31 -3.39
CA GLY A 79 3.51 3.00 -4.76
C GLY A 79 3.79 1.51 -4.94
N ASP A 80 4.49 0.90 -3.99
CA ASP A 80 4.74 -0.53 -3.95
C ASP A 80 3.43 -1.33 -3.86
N LEU A 81 2.57 -1.00 -2.89
CA LEU A 81 1.28 -1.64 -2.70
C LEU A 81 0.41 -1.58 -3.98
N ARG A 82 0.38 -0.42 -4.64
CA ARG A 82 -0.35 -0.24 -5.92
C ARG A 82 0.24 -1.11 -7.03
N SER A 83 1.55 -1.21 -7.09
CA SER A 83 2.25 -2.01 -8.10
C SER A 83 1.99 -3.50 -7.90
N ARG A 84 2.03 -4.01 -6.67
CA ARG A 84 1.65 -5.40 -6.35
C ARG A 84 0.21 -5.72 -6.74
N ARG A 85 -0.74 -4.81 -6.44
CA ARG A 85 -2.15 -4.95 -6.88
C ARG A 85 -2.28 -5.00 -8.40
N LYS A 86 -1.44 -4.26 -9.14
CA LYS A 86 -1.39 -4.32 -10.60
C LYS A 86 -0.89 -5.69 -11.09
N LEU A 87 0.15 -6.25 -10.47
CA LEU A 87 0.64 -7.60 -10.78
C LEU A 87 -0.46 -8.65 -10.58
N VAL A 88 -1.15 -8.63 -9.43
CA VAL A 88 -2.29 -9.52 -9.16
C VAL A 88 -3.37 -9.36 -10.24
N SER A 89 -3.75 -8.13 -10.58
CA SER A 89 -4.75 -7.88 -11.62
C SER A 89 -4.34 -8.45 -12.98
N THR A 90 -3.08 -8.32 -13.38
CA THR A 90 -2.55 -8.88 -14.64
C THR A 90 -2.56 -10.40 -14.61
N LEU A 91 -2.11 -11.01 -13.51
CA LEU A 91 -2.12 -12.47 -13.36
C LEU A 91 -3.53 -13.07 -13.39
N VAL A 92 -4.52 -12.40 -12.82
CA VAL A 92 -5.91 -12.87 -12.84
C VAL A 92 -6.55 -12.66 -14.21
N ARG A 93 -6.48 -11.43 -14.76
CA ARG A 93 -7.22 -11.06 -15.98
C ARG A 93 -6.58 -11.61 -17.25
N ASP A 94 -5.26 -11.59 -17.34
CA ASP A 94 -4.54 -11.88 -18.58
C ASP A 94 -4.01 -13.32 -18.57
N ALA A 95 -3.49 -13.79 -17.43
CA ALA A 95 -2.99 -15.17 -17.30
C ALA A 95 -4.07 -16.20 -16.91
N GLY A 96 -5.27 -15.74 -16.55
CA GLY A 96 -6.40 -16.59 -16.16
C GLY A 96 -6.20 -17.33 -14.84
N LEU A 97 -5.34 -16.82 -13.94
CA LEU A 97 -5.17 -17.41 -12.62
C LEU A 97 -6.38 -17.12 -11.72
N THR A 98 -6.65 -18.04 -10.80
CA THR A 98 -7.71 -17.87 -9.81
C THR A 98 -7.38 -16.69 -8.88
N ALA A 99 -8.33 -15.78 -8.74
CA ALA A 99 -8.21 -14.68 -7.79
C ALA A 99 -8.32 -15.21 -6.35
N PRO A 100 -7.54 -14.65 -5.40
CA PRO A 100 -7.74 -14.95 -3.99
C PRO A 100 -9.09 -14.43 -3.51
N GLU A 101 -9.70 -15.15 -2.58
CA GLU A 101 -10.96 -14.73 -1.94
C GLU A 101 -10.70 -13.55 -0.98
N THR A 102 -11.49 -12.48 -1.12
CA THR A 102 -11.34 -11.25 -0.33
C THR A 102 -11.43 -11.50 1.17
N PHE A 103 -12.44 -12.27 1.63
CA PHE A 103 -12.67 -12.51 3.05
C PHE A 103 -11.49 -13.20 3.71
N THR A 104 -10.90 -14.20 3.03
CA THR A 104 -9.68 -14.86 3.49
C THR A 104 -8.53 -13.84 3.65
N GLY A 105 -8.37 -12.90 2.71
CA GLY A 105 -7.40 -11.81 2.82
C GLY A 105 -7.65 -10.88 4.01
N ASP A 106 -8.90 -10.48 4.24
CA ASP A 106 -9.28 -9.62 5.36
C ASP A 106 -8.99 -10.30 6.72
N VAL A 107 -9.24 -11.60 6.82
CA VAL A 107 -8.93 -12.40 8.02
C VAL A 107 -7.41 -12.48 8.23
N VAL A 108 -6.63 -12.76 7.20
CA VAL A 108 -5.16 -12.81 7.28
C VAL A 108 -4.58 -11.47 7.73
N GLU A 109 -5.06 -10.35 7.18
CA GLU A 109 -4.64 -9.00 7.60
C GLU A 109 -5.03 -8.71 9.06
N ALA A 110 -6.22 -9.12 9.49
CA ALA A 110 -6.65 -8.92 10.88
C ALA A 110 -5.79 -9.70 11.88
N LEU A 111 -5.38 -10.93 11.54
CA LEU A 111 -4.51 -11.76 12.38
C LEU A 111 -3.08 -11.20 12.47
N GLU A 112 -2.55 -10.67 11.36
CA GLU A 112 -1.24 -9.99 11.34
C GLU A 112 -1.25 -8.74 12.20
N LYS A 113 -2.26 -7.87 12.07
CA LYS A 113 -2.43 -6.67 12.92
C LYS A 113 -2.63 -6.99 14.40
N ALA A 114 -3.20 -8.17 14.71
CA ALA A 114 -3.32 -8.68 16.08
C ALA A 114 -2.00 -9.27 16.62
N GLY A 115 -0.95 -9.35 15.79
CA GLY A 115 0.38 -9.78 16.18
C GLY A 115 0.61 -11.29 16.17
N LEU A 116 -0.27 -12.08 15.53
CA LEU A 116 -0.11 -13.54 15.48
C LEU A 116 1.05 -13.97 14.58
N PHE A 117 1.34 -13.19 13.55
CA PHE A 117 2.50 -13.35 12.66
C PHE A 117 2.84 -11.99 12.04
N ARG A 118 3.96 -11.94 11.31
CA ARG A 118 4.34 -10.78 10.49
C ARG A 118 4.26 -11.16 9.02
N LEU A 119 3.72 -10.26 8.22
CA LEU A 119 3.74 -10.32 6.76
C LEU A 119 4.95 -9.59 6.19
#